data_AF-A0A9R1CYS6-F1
#
_entry.id   AF-A0A9R1CYS6-F1
#
_cell.length_a   1.000
_cell.length_b   1.000
_cell.length_c   1.000
_cell.angle_alpha   90.00
_cell.angle_beta   90.00
_cell.angle_gamma   90.00
#
_symmetry.space_group_name_H-M   'P 1'
#
loop_
_entity.id
_entity.type
_entity.pdbx_description
1 polymer ?
#
loop_
_entity_poly.entity_id
_entity_poly.type
_entity_poly.pdbx_seq_one_letter_code
_entity_poly.pdbx_strand_id
1 'polypeptide(L)'
;MFLALMFVPSTLSANSDNSQATDVYLLTAQDINGTTGNYNVPSPHQFANSSGSVYTYTITSMPTTGFSFRIGVKGWDKDMQQYTDGDALTIGGSYTITTDCYGKAKAWKVSYTENEYKSLTITVDLSTTPVVKITGVKNTGGGHFHNLRSRTLYCRR
;
A
#
# COMPACT_ATOMS: atom_id res chain seq x y z
N MET A 1 -43.18 43.24 28.29
CA MET A 1 -41.77 43.34 27.85
C MET A 1 -41.27 41.92 27.63
N PHE A 2 -41.32 41.43 26.38
CA PHE A 2 -40.93 40.07 26.02
C PHE A 2 -39.45 40.08 25.62
N LEU A 3 -38.60 39.41 26.39
CA LEU A 3 -37.19 39.21 26.06
C LEU A 3 -37.05 37.86 25.35
N ALA A 4 -36.85 37.89 24.03
CA ALA A 4 -36.63 36.69 23.24
C ALA A 4 -35.21 36.17 23.49
N LEU A 5 -35.12 34.98 24.08
CA LEU A 5 -33.87 34.23 24.24
C LEU A 5 -33.48 33.66 22.86
N MET A 6 -32.61 34.35 22.12
CA MET A 6 -32.10 33.83 20.85
C MET A 6 -31.04 32.75 21.13
N PHE A 7 -31.45 31.51 20.88
CA PHE A 7 -30.61 30.33 20.79
C PHE A 7 -29.63 30.52 19.63
N VAL A 8 -28.33 30.56 19.91
CA VAL A 8 -27.30 30.49 18.86
C VAL A 8 -26.83 29.04 18.82
N PRO A 9 -27.22 28.22 17.84
CA PRO A 9 -26.54 26.95 17.64
C PRO A 9 -25.13 27.27 17.13
N SER A 10 -24.14 27.15 18.00
CA SER A 10 -22.74 27.09 17.60
C SER A 10 -22.59 25.88 16.68
N THR A 11 -22.54 26.13 15.37
CA THR A 11 -22.09 25.12 14.43
C THR A 11 -20.65 24.80 14.80
N LEU A 12 -20.44 23.65 15.44
CA LEU A 12 -19.13 23.06 15.65
C LEU A 12 -18.50 22.91 14.27
N SER A 13 -17.48 23.72 13.99
CA SER A 13 -16.63 23.61 12.82
C SER A 13 -16.07 22.19 12.79
N ALA A 14 -16.50 21.39 11.83
CA ALA A 14 -15.77 20.18 11.48
C ALA A 14 -14.39 20.66 11.04
N ASN A 15 -13.40 20.56 11.94
CA ASN A 15 -12.03 20.44 11.52
C ASN A 15 -12.00 19.14 10.72
N SER A 16 -12.18 19.27 9.40
CA SER A 16 -11.65 18.30 8.47
C SER A 16 -10.16 18.31 8.75
N ASP A 17 -9.71 17.38 9.58
CA ASP A 17 -8.31 17.02 9.73
C ASP A 17 -7.88 16.60 8.33
N ASN A 18 -7.43 17.61 7.57
CA ASN A 18 -6.98 17.50 6.21
C ASN A 18 -5.64 16.81 6.32
N SER A 19 -5.68 15.48 6.52
CA SER A 19 -4.55 14.61 6.27
C SER A 19 -4.14 14.91 4.83
N GLN A 20 -3.11 15.76 4.67
CA GLN A 20 -2.66 16.16 3.36
C GLN A 20 -2.38 14.89 2.58
N ALA A 21 -2.98 14.79 1.38
CA ALA A 21 -2.76 13.65 0.50
C ALA A 21 -1.25 13.51 0.32
N THR A 22 -0.71 12.39 0.81
CA THR A 22 0.72 12.13 0.77
C THR A 22 1.00 11.34 -0.49
N ASP A 23 2.04 11.72 -1.23
CA ASP A 23 2.43 10.97 -2.42
C ASP A 23 3.12 9.66 -1.99
N VAL A 24 2.52 8.51 -2.33
CA VAL A 24 3.02 7.17 -2.02
C VAL A 24 3.46 6.50 -3.32
N TYR A 25 4.60 5.78 -3.28
CA TYR A 25 5.23 5.21 -4.47
C TYR A 25 5.65 3.76 -4.27
N LEU A 26 5.51 2.96 -5.33
CA LEU A 26 6.05 1.61 -5.41
C LEU A 26 7.51 1.71 -5.85
N LEU A 27 8.41 1.26 -5.00
CA LEU A 27 9.84 1.30 -5.24
C LEU A 27 10.31 -0.08 -5.65
N THR A 28 10.73 -0.25 -6.88
CA THR A 28 11.10 -1.55 -7.46
C THR A 28 12.07 -1.31 -8.62
N ALA A 29 12.94 -2.27 -8.92
CA ALA A 29 13.79 -2.21 -10.11
C ALA A 29 13.16 -2.88 -11.34
N GLN A 30 12.03 -3.56 -11.16
CA GLN A 30 11.38 -4.30 -12.25
C GLN A 30 10.55 -3.39 -13.16
N ASP A 31 10.30 -3.86 -14.37
CA ASP A 31 9.32 -3.28 -15.29
C ASP A 31 7.90 -3.64 -14.85
N ILE A 32 7.16 -2.66 -14.36
CA ILE A 32 5.77 -2.83 -13.93
C ILE A 32 4.88 -1.99 -14.84
N ASN A 33 3.81 -2.57 -15.38
CA ASN A 33 2.91 -1.85 -16.30
C ASN A 33 3.64 -1.24 -17.51
N GLY A 34 4.71 -1.89 -17.99
CA GLY A 34 5.52 -1.41 -19.12
C GLY A 34 6.45 -0.24 -18.80
N THR A 35 6.60 0.13 -17.52
CA THR A 35 7.52 1.20 -17.10
C THR A 35 8.56 0.65 -16.12
N THR A 36 9.83 0.94 -16.35
CA THR A 36 10.93 0.57 -15.44
C THR A 36 10.86 1.38 -14.16
N GLY A 37 10.83 0.69 -13.03
CA GLY A 37 10.85 1.32 -11.72
C GLY A 37 12.23 1.81 -11.28
N ASN A 38 12.28 2.43 -10.10
CA ASN A 38 13.52 2.63 -9.35
C ASN A 38 13.26 2.61 -7.85
N TYR A 39 14.34 2.65 -7.07
CA TYR A 39 14.31 2.65 -5.61
C TYR A 39 14.39 4.06 -4.98
N ASN A 40 13.98 5.10 -5.72
CA ASN A 40 13.99 6.49 -5.29
C ASN A 40 12.57 7.05 -5.18
N VAL A 41 12.41 8.07 -4.34
CA VAL A 41 11.19 8.87 -4.26
C VAL A 41 11.49 10.24 -4.89
N PRO A 42 10.73 10.69 -5.91
CA PRO A 42 9.60 9.99 -6.53
C PRO A 42 10.04 8.83 -7.46
N SER A 43 9.21 7.77 -7.50
CA SER A 43 9.30 6.69 -8.48
C SER A 43 8.19 6.88 -9.53
N PRO A 44 8.33 6.33 -10.75
CA PRO A 44 7.28 6.40 -11.76
C PRO A 44 5.98 5.67 -11.36
N HIS A 45 6.02 4.82 -10.33
CA HIS A 45 4.87 4.02 -9.89
C HIS A 45 4.16 4.65 -8.69
N GLN A 46 3.46 5.77 -8.91
CA GLN A 46 2.70 6.45 -7.86
C GLN A 46 1.37 5.74 -7.57
N PHE A 47 1.07 5.57 -6.28
CA PHE A 47 -0.22 5.05 -5.82
C PHE A 47 -1.31 6.12 -5.94
N ALA A 48 -2.53 5.69 -6.22
CA ALA A 48 -3.72 6.53 -6.13
C ALA A 48 -4.28 6.51 -4.69
N ASN A 49 -4.62 7.67 -4.14
CA ASN A 49 -5.38 7.74 -2.88
C ASN A 49 -6.81 7.25 -3.13
N SER A 50 -7.17 6.13 -2.52
CA SER A 50 -8.51 5.55 -2.62
C SER A 50 -9.47 6.10 -1.57
N SER A 51 -8.97 6.36 -0.35
CA SER A 51 -9.77 6.88 0.76
C SER A 51 -8.88 7.28 1.93
N GLY A 52 -8.76 8.57 2.21
CA GLY A 52 -8.07 9.07 3.42
C GLY A 52 -6.63 8.57 3.52
N SER A 53 -6.39 7.57 4.38
CA SER A 53 -5.08 6.93 4.59
C SER A 53 -4.78 5.76 3.65
N VAL A 54 -5.74 5.34 2.82
CA VAL A 54 -5.63 4.15 1.97
C VAL A 54 -5.24 4.51 0.55
N TYR A 55 -4.14 3.92 0.08
CA TYR A 55 -3.55 4.11 -1.22
C TYR A 55 -3.48 2.79 -1.98
N THR A 56 -3.73 2.79 -3.28
CA THR A 56 -3.71 1.58 -4.11
C THR A 56 -2.90 1.75 -5.38
N TYR A 57 -2.19 0.69 -5.76
CA TYR A 57 -1.51 0.56 -7.04
C TYR A 57 -1.89 -0.76 -7.70
N THR A 58 -2.39 -0.70 -8.94
CA THR A 58 -2.82 -1.88 -9.70
C THR A 58 -1.81 -2.23 -10.77
N ILE A 59 -1.39 -3.49 -10.77
CA ILE A 59 -0.45 -4.08 -11.72
C ILE A 59 -1.23 -4.98 -12.67
N THR A 60 -1.20 -4.67 -13.96
CA THR A 60 -1.84 -5.45 -15.03
C THR A 60 -0.82 -6.05 -15.99
N SER A 61 0.37 -5.46 -16.11
CA SER A 61 1.53 -6.09 -16.75
C SER A 61 2.58 -6.40 -15.69
N MET A 62 2.68 -7.69 -15.38
CA MET A 62 3.48 -8.28 -14.33
C MET A 62 4.82 -8.79 -14.88
N PRO A 63 5.94 -8.65 -14.14
CA PRO A 63 7.19 -9.34 -14.44
C PRO A 63 7.03 -10.86 -14.46
N THR A 64 7.70 -11.56 -15.36
CA THR A 64 7.58 -13.02 -15.51
C THR A 64 8.08 -13.80 -14.29
N THR A 65 9.08 -13.28 -13.57
CA THR A 65 9.73 -13.95 -12.44
C THR A 65 9.27 -13.45 -11.06
N GLY A 66 8.20 -12.66 -10.99
CA GLY A 66 7.87 -11.88 -9.81
C GLY A 66 8.76 -10.64 -9.64
N PHE A 67 8.61 -9.94 -8.52
CA PHE A 67 9.27 -8.66 -8.29
C PHE A 67 9.57 -8.41 -6.82
N SER A 68 10.52 -7.53 -6.57
CA SER A 68 10.85 -7.08 -5.22
C SER A 68 10.49 -5.61 -5.07
N PHE A 69 10.00 -5.20 -3.90
CA PHE A 69 9.58 -3.82 -3.70
C PHE A 69 9.74 -3.28 -2.28
N ARG A 70 9.72 -1.95 -2.18
CA ARG A 70 9.49 -1.14 -0.97
C ARG A 70 8.35 -0.16 -1.22
N ILE A 71 7.86 0.47 -0.16
CA ILE A 71 6.93 1.59 -0.29
C ILE A 71 7.62 2.88 0.15
N GLY A 72 7.74 3.81 -0.77
CA GLY A 72 8.27 5.14 -0.53
C GLY A 72 7.13 6.13 -0.29
N VAL A 73 7.34 7.05 0.64
CA VAL A 73 6.38 8.11 0.95
C VAL A 73 7.12 9.44 0.82
N LYS A 74 6.57 10.38 0.06
CA LYS A 74 7.22 11.68 -0.15
C LYS A 74 7.38 12.43 1.16
N GLY A 75 8.58 12.94 1.39
CA GLY A 75 8.96 13.61 2.64
C GLY A 75 9.37 12.67 3.77
N TRP A 76 9.40 11.35 3.56
CA TRP A 76 9.94 10.39 4.54
C TRP A 76 11.39 10.02 4.22
N ASP A 77 12.25 10.03 5.25
CA ASP A 77 13.66 9.67 5.11
C ASP A 77 13.89 8.16 4.90
N LYS A 78 12.93 7.34 5.33
CA LYS A 78 13.01 5.87 5.28
C LYS A 78 11.78 5.30 4.58
N ASP A 79 12.00 4.27 3.77
CA ASP A 79 10.93 3.55 3.09
C ASP A 79 10.35 2.50 4.03
N MET A 80 9.08 2.16 3.85
CA MET A 80 8.55 0.93 4.45
C MET A 80 9.13 -0.26 3.69
N GLN A 81 9.74 -1.16 4.45
CA GLN A 81 10.41 -2.36 3.96
C GLN A 81 10.12 -3.53 4.90
N GLN A 82 10.58 -4.72 4.52
CA GLN A 82 10.45 -5.90 5.36
C GLN A 82 11.65 -6.03 6.31
N TYR A 83 11.50 -6.84 7.37
CA TYR A 83 12.55 -6.96 8.39
C TYR A 83 13.77 -7.76 7.93
N THR A 84 13.59 -8.93 7.31
CA THR A 84 14.68 -9.65 6.64
C THR A 84 14.86 -9.02 5.24
N ASP A 85 15.79 -9.42 4.38
CA ASP A 85 15.70 -9.04 2.96
C ASP A 85 15.17 -10.23 2.14
N GLY A 86 14.26 -9.97 1.20
CA GLY A 86 13.76 -11.00 0.27
C GLY A 86 12.66 -11.93 0.77
N ASP A 87 12.22 -11.85 2.03
CA ASP A 87 11.04 -12.59 2.52
C ASP A 87 9.81 -12.23 1.71
N ALA A 88 8.98 -13.25 1.56
CA ALA A 88 7.82 -13.19 0.70
C ALA A 88 6.70 -12.35 1.33
N LEU A 89 6.18 -11.40 0.56
CA LEU A 89 4.81 -10.91 0.76
C LEU A 89 3.89 -11.67 -0.20
N THR A 90 3.24 -12.71 0.33
CA THR A 90 2.39 -13.61 -0.47
C THR A 90 1.12 -12.91 -0.94
N ILE A 91 0.69 -13.19 -2.17
CA ILE A 91 -0.59 -12.72 -2.73
C ILE A 91 -1.75 -13.18 -1.83
N GLY A 92 -2.61 -12.25 -1.42
CA GLY A 92 -3.66 -12.47 -0.41
C GLY A 92 -3.21 -12.21 1.03
N GLY A 93 -1.93 -11.93 1.26
CA GLY A 93 -1.36 -11.60 2.57
C GLY A 93 -1.29 -10.09 2.83
N SER A 94 -0.97 -9.77 4.08
CA SER A 94 -0.70 -8.41 4.54
C SER A 94 0.51 -8.38 5.46
N TYR A 95 1.13 -7.21 5.60
CA TYR A 95 2.29 -6.97 6.43
C TYR A 95 2.09 -5.69 7.23
N THR A 96 2.05 -5.82 8.54
CA THR A 96 1.96 -4.68 9.45
C THR A 96 3.36 -4.13 9.74
N ILE A 97 3.55 -2.84 9.48
CA ILE A 97 4.83 -2.14 9.63
C ILE A 97 5.00 -1.73 11.09
N THR A 98 6.16 -2.07 11.66
CA THR A 98 6.61 -1.57 12.96
C THR A 98 7.93 -0.81 12.79
N THR A 99 8.46 -0.25 13.87
CA THR A 99 9.63 0.65 13.89
C THR A 99 10.88 0.11 13.18
N ASP A 100 11.10 -1.21 13.17
CA ASP A 100 12.29 -1.82 12.55
C ASP A 100 12.14 -2.06 11.04
N CYS A 101 10.93 -1.85 10.52
CA CYS A 101 10.59 -2.05 9.12
C CYS A 101 10.61 -0.75 8.32
N TYR A 102 11.40 0.22 8.78
CA TYR A 102 11.71 1.46 8.08
C TYR A 102 13.20 1.49 7.70
N GLY A 103 13.50 1.60 6.40
CA GLY A 103 14.88 1.63 5.91
C GLY A 103 14.99 1.82 4.40
N LYS A 104 16.18 1.54 3.85
CA LYS A 104 16.51 1.72 2.42
C LYS A 104 17.22 0.51 1.80
N ALA A 105 17.30 -0.60 2.53
CA ALA A 105 18.21 -1.71 2.19
C ALA A 105 17.48 -3.02 1.87
N LYS A 106 16.26 -3.20 2.37
CA LYS A 106 15.55 -4.48 2.33
C LYS A 106 14.29 -4.35 1.49
N ALA A 107 13.84 -5.43 0.86
CA ALA A 107 12.64 -5.44 0.04
C ALA A 107 11.81 -6.70 0.30
N TRP A 108 10.48 -6.57 0.18
CA TRP A 108 9.62 -7.75 0.05
C TRP A 108 9.84 -8.38 -1.31
N LYS A 109 9.76 -9.71 -1.39
CA LYS A 109 9.66 -10.44 -2.66
C LYS A 109 8.23 -10.90 -2.89
N VAL A 110 7.70 -10.67 -4.08
CA VAL A 110 6.42 -11.22 -4.54
C VAL A 110 6.72 -12.26 -5.61
N SER A 111 6.15 -13.46 -5.45
CA SER A 111 6.35 -14.58 -6.37
C SER A 111 5.00 -15.16 -6.79
N TYR A 112 4.91 -15.54 -8.05
CA TYR A 112 3.73 -16.13 -8.70
C TYR A 112 4.17 -16.91 -9.93
N THR A 113 3.30 -17.76 -10.44
CA THR A 113 3.52 -18.40 -11.75
C THR A 113 3.18 -17.40 -12.85
N GLU A 114 3.97 -17.38 -13.93
CA GLU A 114 3.67 -16.55 -15.10
C GLU A 114 2.24 -16.83 -15.61
N ASN A 115 1.52 -15.78 -15.97
CA ASN A 115 0.12 -15.85 -16.42
C ASN A 115 -0.88 -16.44 -15.39
N GLU A 116 -0.51 -16.59 -14.12
CA GLU A 116 -1.46 -17.04 -13.08
C GLU A 116 -2.50 -15.95 -12.75
N TYR A 117 -2.04 -14.70 -12.68
CA TYR A 117 -2.86 -13.55 -12.33
C TYR A 117 -3.11 -12.66 -13.55
N LYS A 118 -4.35 -12.16 -13.64
CA LYS A 118 -4.76 -11.08 -14.54
C LYS A 118 -4.27 -9.72 -14.02
N SER A 119 -4.36 -9.53 -12.71
CA SER A 119 -3.90 -8.31 -12.05
C SER A 119 -3.54 -8.56 -10.60
N LEU A 120 -2.62 -7.75 -10.08
CA LEU A 120 -2.33 -7.63 -8.65
C LEU A 120 -2.68 -6.21 -8.19
N THR A 121 -3.15 -6.06 -6.96
CA THR A 121 -3.35 -4.76 -6.34
C THR A 121 -2.56 -4.72 -5.04
N ILE A 122 -1.70 -3.72 -4.92
CA ILE A 122 -1.01 -3.39 -3.67
C ILE A 122 -1.83 -2.29 -2.99
N THR A 123 -2.17 -2.50 -1.72
CA THR A 123 -2.86 -1.54 -0.88
C THR A 123 -1.94 -1.14 0.26
N VAL A 124 -1.82 0.16 0.51
CA VAL A 124 -1.07 0.73 1.62
C VAL A 124 -2.05 1.53 2.46
N ASP A 125 -2.27 1.12 3.70
CA ASP A 125 -2.99 1.92 4.68
C ASP A 125 -1.97 2.61 5.58
N LEU A 126 -1.94 3.95 5.56
CA LEU A 126 -1.08 4.80 6.38
C LEU A 126 -1.78 5.27 7.67
N SER A 127 -2.76 4.52 8.16
CA SER A 127 -3.35 4.73 9.48
C SER A 127 -2.29 4.57 10.59
N THR A 128 -2.70 4.68 11.86
CA THR A 128 -1.79 4.70 13.01
C THR A 128 -0.79 3.54 13.05
N THR A 129 -1.16 2.38 12.52
CA THR A 129 -0.24 1.26 12.31
C THR A 129 -0.24 0.90 10.83
N PRO A 130 0.76 1.35 10.05
CA PRO A 130 0.71 1.17 8.60
C PRO A 130 0.69 -0.30 8.19
N VAL A 131 -0.11 -0.62 7.17
CA VAL A 131 -0.27 -1.97 6.64
C VAL A 131 -0.06 -1.97 5.13
N VAL A 132 0.74 -2.92 4.64
CA VAL A 132 0.89 -3.20 3.21
C VAL A 132 0.19 -4.52 2.90
N LYS A 133 -0.73 -4.53 1.95
CA LYS A 133 -1.47 -5.72 1.52
C LYS A 133 -1.30 -5.93 0.03
N ILE A 134 -1.30 -7.18 -0.40
CA ILE A 134 -1.37 -7.54 -1.83
C ILE A 134 -2.53 -8.48 -2.08
N THR A 135 -3.31 -8.21 -3.11
CA THR A 135 -4.38 -9.07 -3.61
C THR A 135 -4.18 -9.37 -5.09
N GLY A 136 -4.80 -10.43 -5.59
CA GLY A 136 -4.69 -10.83 -6.99
C GLY A 136 -6.00 -11.35 -7.55
N VAL A 137 -6.23 -11.08 -8.84
CA VAL A 137 -7.31 -11.63 -9.65
C VAL A 137 -6.70 -12.65 -10.61
N LYS A 138 -7.17 -13.89 -10.62
CA LYS A 138 -6.64 -14.96 -11.50
C LYS A 138 -7.12 -14.83 -12.95
N ASN A 139 -6.37 -15.39 -13.91
CA ASN A 139 -6.72 -15.35 -15.34
C ASN A 139 -7.89 -16.27 -15.73
N THR A 140 -8.16 -17.33 -14.98
CA THR A 140 -9.31 -18.21 -15.22
C THR A 140 -10.56 -17.64 -14.56
N GLY A 141 -11.67 -17.55 -15.30
CA GLY A 141 -12.96 -16.96 -14.92
C GLY A 141 -13.72 -17.64 -13.76
N GLY A 142 -13.02 -18.23 -12.80
CA GLY A 142 -13.58 -18.59 -11.50
C GLY A 142 -13.37 -17.43 -10.55
N GLY A 143 -14.44 -16.72 -10.21
CA GLY A 143 -14.51 -15.76 -9.11
C GLY A 143 -14.26 -16.43 -7.76
N HIS A 144 -13.06 -16.94 -7.55
CA HIS A 144 -12.59 -17.45 -6.29
C HIS A 144 -11.57 -16.45 -5.79
N PHE A 145 -12.05 -15.54 -4.94
CA PHE A 145 -11.24 -15.08 -3.83
C PHE A 145 -10.67 -16.34 -3.19
N HIS A 146 -9.42 -16.67 -3.50
CA HIS A 146 -8.75 -17.75 -2.85
C HIS A 146 -8.73 -17.37 -1.37
N ASN A 147 -9.55 -18.04 -0.58
CA ASN A 147 -9.51 -18.01 0.87
C ASN A 147 -8.25 -18.78 1.32
N LEU A 148 -7.10 -18.45 0.74
CA LEU A 148 -5.81 -18.67 1.36
C LEU A 148 -5.93 -17.89 2.65
N ARG A 149 -5.86 -18.56 3.80
CA ARG A 149 -5.88 -17.92 5.12
C ARG A 149 -5.02 -16.66 5.03
N SER A 150 -5.65 -15.49 5.03
CA SER A 150 -4.97 -14.20 4.87
C SER A 150 -3.86 -14.18 5.89
N ARG A 151 -2.61 -14.36 5.43
CA ARG A 151 -1.47 -14.45 6.33
C ARG A 151 -1.08 -13.03 6.66
N THR A 152 -1.57 -12.54 7.80
CA THR A 152 -1.09 -11.30 8.39
C THR A 152 0.29 -11.57 8.97
N LEU A 153 1.31 -11.04 8.30
CA LEU A 153 2.66 -10.99 8.78
C LEU A 153 2.86 -9.71 9.58
N TYR A 154 3.75 -9.77 10.54
CA TYR A 154 4.18 -8.62 11.32
C TYR A 154 5.67 -8.47 11.14
N CYS A 155 6.13 -7.23 11.13
CA CYS A 155 7.53 -6.95 11.34
C CYS A 155 8.00 -7.57 12.66
N ARG A 156 8.87 -8.57 12.59
CA ARG A 156 9.42 -9.31 13.74
C ARG A 156 10.94 -9.32 13.63
N ARG A 157 11.58 -8.98 14.74
CA ARG A 157 13.05 -9.00 14.88
C ARG A 157 13.62 -10.41 14.94
#